data_AF-A0A939JJQ8-F1
#
_entry.id   AF-A0A939JJQ8-F1
#
_cell.length_a   1.000
_cell.length_b   1.000
_cell.length_c   1.000
_cell.angle_alpha   90.00
_cell.angle_beta   90.00
_cell.angle_gamma   90.00
#
_symmetry.space_group_name_H-M   'P 1'
#
loop_
_entity.id
_entity.type
_entity.pdbx_description
1 polymer ?
#
loop_
_entity_poly.entity_id
_entity_poly.type
_entity_poly.pdbx_seq_one_letter_code
_entity_poly.pdbx_strand_id
1 'polypeptide(L)'
;LIDTADAYGRGANEEFLAPFVAAHRDEITLATKFALERTDDPHYRGLRNDPAYIRTAVEDSLRRLGVDVIDLYYMHRRVPSVPLAESVGAMAELVQAGKVKYLGLSEVTGAE
;
A
#
# COMPACT_ATOMS: atom_id res chain seq x y z
N LEU A 1 -2.34 14.18 8.39
CA LEU A 1 -2.45 13.00 7.50
C LEU A 1 -1.49 13.20 6.33
N ILE A 2 -0.59 12.25 6.11
CA ILE A 2 0.26 12.18 4.91
C ILE A 2 -0.18 10.95 4.12
N ASP A 3 -0.50 11.16 2.84
CA ASP A 3 -1.02 10.13 1.96
C ASP A 3 -0.13 9.99 0.71
N THR A 4 0.38 8.79 0.49
CA THR A 4 1.26 8.45 -0.65
C THR A 4 0.84 7.12 -1.30
N ALA A 5 1.65 6.55 -2.18
CA ALA A 5 1.44 5.24 -2.80
C ALA A 5 2.76 4.66 -3.32
N ASP A 6 2.89 3.34 -3.29
CA ASP A 6 4.04 2.60 -3.83
C ASP A 6 4.33 2.95 -5.30
N ALA A 7 3.30 3.26 -6.08
CA ALA A 7 3.43 3.57 -7.50
C ALA A 7 3.89 5.00 -7.79
N TYR A 8 3.83 5.93 -6.81
CA TYR A 8 4.18 7.33 -7.05
C TYR A 8 5.69 7.48 -7.22
N GLY A 9 6.11 7.80 -8.44
CA GLY A 9 7.52 7.80 -8.81
C GLY A 9 8.17 6.41 -8.69
N ARG A 10 7.39 5.32 -8.78
CA ARG A 10 7.86 3.94 -8.54
C ARG A 10 8.56 3.78 -7.19
N GLY A 11 7.91 4.28 -6.13
CA GLY A 11 8.42 4.25 -4.77
C GLY A 11 9.26 5.47 -4.38
N ALA A 12 9.76 6.25 -5.34
CA ALA A 12 10.58 7.43 -5.05
C ALA A 12 9.85 8.47 -4.20
N ASN A 13 8.51 8.55 -4.27
CA ASN A 13 7.76 9.45 -3.39
C ASN A 13 7.75 8.99 -1.93
N GLU A 14 7.66 7.69 -1.67
CA GLU A 14 7.78 7.13 -0.31
C GLU A 14 9.19 7.38 0.26
N GLU A 15 10.23 7.15 -0.55
CA GLU A 15 11.63 7.42 -0.17
C GLU A 15 11.87 8.91 0.09
N PHE A 16 11.30 9.78 -0.74
CA PHE A 16 11.39 11.23 -0.57
C PHE A 16 10.73 11.70 0.73
N LEU A 17 9.62 11.07 1.14
CA LEU A 17 8.90 11.42 2.36
C LEU A 17 9.54 10.82 3.62
N ALA A 18 10.36 9.76 3.50
CA ALA A 18 10.89 9.02 4.64
C ALA A 18 11.58 9.89 5.71
N PRO A 19 12.44 10.87 5.38
CA PRO A 19 13.05 11.73 6.41
C PRO A 19 12.04 12.57 7.18
N PHE A 20 10.99 13.06 6.50
CA PHE A 20 9.91 13.81 7.15
C PHE A 20 9.06 12.90 8.03
N VAL A 21 8.71 11.72 7.53
CA VAL A 21 7.95 10.71 8.28
C VAL A 21 8.70 10.31 9.55
N ALA A 22 10.02 10.08 9.47
CA ALA A 22 10.84 9.75 10.62
C ALA A 22 10.87 10.87 11.67
N ALA A 23 10.97 12.14 11.23
CA ALA A 23 11.01 13.29 12.12
C ALA A 23 9.66 13.59 12.81
N HIS A 24 8.54 13.15 12.24
CA HIS A 24 7.19 13.51 12.69
C HIS A 24 6.29 12.28 12.93
N ARG A 25 6.87 11.09 13.14
CA ARG A 25 6.14 9.81 13.08
C ARG A 25 4.92 9.75 14.00
N ASP A 26 5.02 10.33 15.19
CA ASP A 26 3.96 10.31 16.20
C ASP A 26 2.93 11.43 16.05
N GLU A 27 3.21 12.42 15.19
CA GLU A 27 2.33 13.59 14.95
C GLU A 27 1.46 13.39 13.70
N ILE A 28 1.77 12.39 12.89
CA ILE A 28 1.08 12.14 11.62
C ILE A 28 0.36 10.80 11.62
N THR A 29 -0.74 10.77 10.87
CA THR A 29 -1.26 9.52 10.30
C THR A 29 -0.57 9.29 8.97
N LEU A 30 0.15 8.18 8.83
CA LEU A 30 0.81 7.77 7.60
C LEU A 30 -0.07 6.79 6.82
N ALA A 31 -0.43 7.18 5.60
CA ALA A 31 -1.22 6.36 4.70
C ALA A 31 -0.44 6.07 3.40
N THR A 32 -0.47 4.82 2.95
CA THR A 32 0.05 4.44 1.63
C THR A 32 -0.84 3.39 0.98
N LYS A 33 -0.61 3.17 -0.32
CA LYS A 33 -1.43 2.34 -1.17
C LYS A 33 -0.58 1.35 -1.95
N PHE A 34 -1.21 0.25 -2.35
CA PHE A 34 -0.68 -0.75 -3.26
C PHE A 34 -1.66 -1.05 -4.38
N ALA A 35 -1.23 -1.84 -5.36
CA ALA A 35 -2.00 -2.49 -6.45
C ALA A 35 -1.56 -2.06 -7.85
N LEU A 36 -0.96 -0.88 -7.98
CA LEU A 36 -0.59 -0.31 -9.27
C LEU A 36 0.81 -0.78 -9.64
N GLU A 37 0.89 -1.84 -10.45
CA GLU A 37 2.18 -2.36 -10.91
C GLU A 37 2.81 -1.41 -11.93
N ARG A 38 4.08 -1.10 -11.73
CA ARG A 38 4.88 -0.23 -12.60
C ARG A 38 6.18 -0.94 -12.94
N THR A 39 6.62 -0.80 -14.18
CA THR A 39 7.87 -1.37 -14.69
C THR A 39 8.72 -0.26 -15.27
N ASP A 40 9.85 -0.63 -15.87
CA ASP A 40 10.72 0.31 -16.61
C ASP A 40 10.06 0.81 -17.90
N ASP A 41 9.07 0.09 -18.43
CA ASP A 41 8.26 0.56 -19.55
C ASP A 41 7.29 1.66 -19.07
N PRO A 42 7.43 2.91 -19.53
CA PRO A 42 6.56 4.01 -19.12
C PRO A 42 5.12 3.86 -19.60
N HIS A 43 4.84 2.95 -20.55
CA HIS A 43 3.50 2.67 -21.06
C HIS A 43 2.80 1.53 -20.31
N TYR A 44 3.54 0.70 -19.56
CA TYR A 44 2.97 -0.41 -18.84
C TYR A 44 2.01 0.04 -17.74
N ARG A 45 0.81 -0.55 -17.69
CA ARG A 45 -0.22 -0.30 -16.67
C ARG A 45 -0.76 -1.63 -16.17
N GLY A 46 -0.10 -2.20 -15.17
CA GLY A 46 -0.53 -3.43 -14.49
C GLY A 46 -1.33 -3.16 -13.22
N LEU A 47 -2.13 -4.15 -12.84
CA LEU A 47 -2.86 -4.18 -11.56
C LEU A 47 -2.67 -5.55 -10.90
N ARG A 48 -2.35 -5.57 -9.61
CA ARG A 48 -2.14 -6.79 -8.82
C ARG A 48 -2.80 -6.68 -7.45
N ASN A 49 -3.64 -7.64 -7.08
CA ASN A 49 -4.22 -7.75 -5.74
C ASN A 49 -4.12 -9.17 -5.17
N ASP A 50 -3.36 -10.06 -5.78
CA ASP A 50 -3.20 -11.40 -5.22
C ASP A 50 -2.43 -11.35 -3.89
N PRO A 51 -2.69 -12.31 -2.99
CA PRO A 51 -2.07 -12.33 -1.66
C PRO A 51 -0.53 -12.26 -1.68
N ALA A 52 0.14 -12.88 -2.65
CA ALA A 52 1.59 -12.87 -2.71
C ALA A 52 2.13 -11.46 -2.98
N TYR A 53 1.57 -10.76 -3.97
CA TYR A 53 1.91 -9.38 -4.26
C TYR A 53 1.64 -8.44 -3.07
N ILE A 54 0.51 -8.57 -2.39
CA ILE A 54 0.15 -7.72 -1.23
C ILE A 54 1.24 -7.79 -0.15
N ARG A 55 1.73 -9.00 0.16
CA ARG A 55 2.78 -9.20 1.16
C ARG A 55 4.10 -8.59 0.72
N THR A 56 4.48 -8.70 -0.55
CA THR A 56 5.69 -8.04 -1.07
C THR A 56 5.54 -6.51 -1.04
N ALA A 57 4.40 -5.98 -1.47
CA ALA A 57 4.17 -4.55 -1.58
C ALA A 57 4.26 -3.83 -0.23
N VAL A 58 3.73 -4.42 0.85
CA VAL A 58 3.82 -3.80 2.18
C VAL A 58 5.25 -3.76 2.71
N GLU A 59 6.04 -4.84 2.53
CA GLU A 59 7.45 -4.85 2.95
C GLU A 59 8.25 -3.75 2.25
N ASP A 60 7.99 -3.59 0.95
CA ASP A 60 8.64 -2.58 0.14
C ASP A 60 8.28 -1.16 0.57
N SER A 61 7.00 -0.90 0.88
CA SER A 61 6.57 0.40 1.43
C SER A 61 7.17 0.67 2.80
N LEU A 62 7.14 -0.31 3.72
CA LEU A 62 7.75 -0.19 5.06
C LEU A 62 9.25 0.16 4.96
N ARG A 63 9.97 -0.55 4.09
CA ARG A 63 11.39 -0.31 3.81
C ARG A 63 11.65 1.08 3.24
N ARG A 64 10.88 1.51 2.23
CA ARG A 64 11.07 2.83 1.60
C ARG A 64 10.74 3.99 2.55
N LEU A 65 9.69 3.84 3.35
CA LEU A 65 9.26 4.83 4.33
C LEU A 65 10.14 4.83 5.60
N GLY A 66 10.92 3.75 5.83
CA GLY A 66 11.78 3.60 6.99
C GLY A 66 10.98 3.44 8.30
N VAL A 67 9.86 2.72 8.26
CA VAL A 67 8.97 2.52 9.40
C VAL A 67 8.61 1.04 9.57
N ASP A 68 8.31 0.64 10.81
CA ASP A 68 7.85 -0.73 11.11
C ASP A 68 6.34 -0.91 10.97
N VAL A 69 5.58 0.19 10.99
CA VAL A 69 4.11 0.17 10.92
C VAL A 69 3.54 1.34 10.12
N ILE A 70 2.63 1.04 9.20
CA ILE A 70 1.80 2.00 8.45
C ILE A 70 0.46 2.18 9.18
N ASP A 71 -0.03 3.42 9.31
CA ASP A 71 -1.30 3.64 10.03
C ASP A 71 -2.51 3.23 9.18
N LEU A 72 -2.56 3.63 7.90
CA LEU A 72 -3.62 3.26 6.97
C LEU A 72 -3.02 2.68 5.68
N TYR A 73 -3.32 1.42 5.41
CA TYR A 73 -2.88 0.74 4.19
C TYR A 73 -4.08 0.36 3.34
N TYR A 74 -4.13 0.82 2.09
CA TYR A 74 -5.32 0.62 1.28
C TYR A 74 -5.06 0.21 -0.16
N MET A 75 -5.98 -0.61 -0.67
CA MET A 75 -5.97 -1.09 -2.05
C MET A 75 -6.29 0.09 -2.97
N HIS A 76 -5.33 0.48 -3.80
CA HIS A 76 -5.46 1.65 -4.68
C HIS A 76 -6.51 1.43 -5.77
N ARG A 77 -6.64 0.19 -6.24
CA ARG A 77 -7.62 -0.23 -7.23
C ARG A 77 -7.85 -1.73 -7.15
N ARG A 78 -9.10 -2.15 -7.34
CA ARG A 78 -9.50 -3.55 -7.37
C ARG A 78 -9.19 -4.22 -8.73
N VAL A 79 -8.78 -5.48 -8.66
CA VAL A 79 -8.66 -6.44 -9.77
C VAL A 79 -9.83 -7.42 -9.68
N PRO A 80 -10.84 -7.31 -10.56
CA PRO A 80 -12.06 -8.12 -10.44
C PRO A 80 -11.88 -9.63 -10.55
N SER A 81 -10.80 -10.09 -11.19
CA SER A 81 -10.49 -11.51 -11.34
C SER A 81 -9.88 -12.16 -10.09
N VAL A 82 -9.47 -11.36 -9.09
CA VAL A 82 -9.03 -11.88 -7.79
C VAL A 82 -10.21 -11.81 -6.82
N PRO A 83 -10.60 -12.92 -6.17
CA PRO A 83 -11.67 -12.88 -5.17
C PRO A 83 -11.35 -11.87 -4.07
N LEU A 84 -12.29 -10.96 -3.78
CA LEU A 84 -12.06 -9.88 -2.81
C LEU A 84 -11.66 -10.41 -1.43
N ALA A 85 -12.26 -11.52 -1.01
CA ALA A 85 -11.95 -12.18 0.25
C ALA A 85 -10.49 -12.66 0.34
N GLU A 86 -9.86 -13.06 -0.77
CA GLU A 86 -8.44 -13.43 -0.77
C GLU A 86 -7.55 -12.19 -0.53
N SER A 87 -7.83 -11.10 -1.25
CA SER A 87 -7.09 -9.84 -1.11
C SER A 87 -7.24 -9.25 0.30
N VAL A 88 -8.49 -9.13 0.77
CA VAL A 88 -8.79 -8.58 2.10
C VAL A 88 -8.30 -9.51 3.21
N GLY A 89 -8.36 -10.82 3.01
CA GLY A 89 -7.76 -11.80 3.93
C GLY A 89 -6.26 -11.59 4.09
N ALA A 90 -5.53 -11.42 2.99
CA ALA A 90 -4.11 -11.09 3.02
C ALA A 90 -3.84 -9.75 3.72
N MET A 91 -4.66 -8.71 3.47
CA MET A 91 -4.56 -7.43 4.17
C MET A 91 -4.82 -7.58 5.67
N ALA A 92 -5.76 -8.42 6.09
CA ALA A 92 -6.07 -8.68 7.50
C ALA A 92 -4.90 -9.39 8.22
N GLU A 93 -4.19 -10.31 7.54
CA GLU A 93 -2.96 -10.90 8.08
C GLU A 93 -1.88 -9.84 8.37
N LEU A 94 -1.79 -8.78 7.54
CA LEU A 94 -0.85 -7.67 7.79
C LEU A 94 -1.20 -6.89 9.06
N VAL A 95 -2.49 -6.74 9.36
CA VAL A 95 -2.97 -6.14 10.61
C VAL A 95 -2.59 -7.02 11.79
N GLN A 96 -2.83 -8.33 11.70
CA GLN A 96 -2.47 -9.30 12.74
C GLN A 96 -0.95 -9.32 13.00
N ALA A 97 -0.15 -9.16 11.94
CA ALA A 97 1.30 -9.08 12.02
C ALA A 97 1.82 -7.73 12.55
N GLY A 98 0.95 -6.74 12.80
CA GLY A 98 1.32 -5.41 13.31
C GLY A 98 1.97 -4.49 12.28
N LYS A 99 2.01 -4.89 10.99
CA LYS A 99 2.64 -4.11 9.90
C LYS A 99 1.79 -2.93 9.46
N VAL A 100 0.47 -3.04 9.63
CA VAL A 100 -0.49 -1.97 9.32
C VAL A 100 -1.54 -1.90 10.43
N LYS A 101 -2.06 -0.70 10.76
CA LYS A 101 -3.09 -0.55 11.80
C LYS A 101 -4.50 -0.65 11.25
N TYR A 102 -4.76 0.03 10.14
CA TYR A 102 -6.07 0.11 9.52
C TYR A 102 -6.01 -0.19 8.02
N LEU A 103 -7.12 -0.70 7.50
CA LEU A 103 -7.30 -1.04 6.10
C LEU A 103 -8.27 -0.07 5.43
N GLY A 104 -8.07 0.17 4.14
CA GLY A 104 -9.01 0.90 3.32
C GLY A 104 -9.09 0.38 1.88
N LEU A 105 -10.00 0.94 1.11
CA LEU A 105 -10.19 0.66 -0.32
C LEU A 105 -10.34 1.99 -1.07
N SER A 106 -9.83 2.03 -2.29
CA SER A 106 -9.97 3.16 -3.22
C SER A 106 -10.49 2.65 -4.56
N GLU A 107 -11.31 3.46 -5.24
CA GLU A 107 -11.86 3.13 -6.57
C GLU A 107 -12.61 1.78 -6.58
N VAL A 108 -13.42 1.54 -5.54
CA VAL A 108 -14.32 0.39 -5.42
C VAL A 108 -15.78 0.81 -5.56
N THR A 109 -16.65 -0.13 -5.91
CA THR A 109 -18.10 0.09 -5.97
C THR A 109 -18.78 -0.55 -4.77
N GLY A 110 -19.94 -0.02 -4.33
CA GLY A 110 -20.64 -0.55 -3.16
C GLY A 110 -21.26 -1.95 -3.34
N ALA A 111 -21.28 -2.49 -4.56
CA ALA A 111 -21.77 -3.83 -4.84
C ALA A 111 -20.70 -4.93 -4.66
N GLU A 112 -19.45 -4.53 -4.48
CA GLU A 112 -18.30 -5.42 -4.20
C GLU A 112 -18.25 -5.82 -2.72
#